data_AF-A0AAN7WUB5-F1
#
_entry.id   AF-A0AAN7WUB5-F1
#
_cell.length_a   1.000
_cell.length_b   1.000
_cell.length_c   1.000
_cell.angle_alpha   90.00
_cell.angle_beta   90.00
_cell.angle_gamma   90.00
#
_symmetry.space_group_name_H-M   'P 1'
#
loop_
_entity.id
_entity.type
_entity.pdbx_description
1 polymer ?
#
loop_
_entity_poly.entity_id
_entity_poly.type
_entity_poly.pdbx_seq_one_letter_code
_entity_poly.pdbx_strand_id
1 'polypeptide(L)'
;MFKFQTEPLDSSGWTIKNVLSLPIVNKKEEIVGVATFYNRKDGKPFDDQDEQLMEALTQFLGWSVLNPDTYDKMNKLENRKDIAQDMVLYHIKCRDDEIQDILNTRELYGREPRDCEEEELLDILKKDLPPLIKKFEIYEFHFSDFNCTEMELVKCGIQMYYEVGVVKKFQVPQEALVRFIYSLSKGYRKITYHNWRHGFNVGQTMFTLLTTGMLKRYYTDLEVMAMITAGFLHDLDHRGTNNLYQVKSGNPLAKLHGTSILERHHLEMGKFLLADESLNIYQNLNRRQVEHVIHLTDIAIIATDLALYFKKRTMFQKIVDLSHTYEDEKKWVDFMTLETTRKEIVMAMMMTACDLSAIAKPWEVQSKVALSVAAEFWEQGDLERTVLEQQPIPMMDRNKSAELPKLQCGFIDFVCTFVYKEFSRFHPQIKPMLDGILNNRKEWNAKKEEYEATIKAIEDEKATKEASKAPKNSSGGSKTCSMC
;
A
#
# COMPACT_ATOMS: atom_id res chain seq x y z
N MET A 1 -36.58 61.15 6.84
CA MET A 1 -36.78 61.33 8.29
C MET A 1 -37.58 60.12 8.79
N PHE A 2 -36.94 59.21 9.53
CA PHE A 2 -37.65 58.13 10.22
C PHE A 2 -38.58 58.75 11.26
N LYS A 3 -39.88 58.42 11.25
CA LYS A 3 -40.82 58.84 12.29
C LYS A 3 -40.88 57.72 13.34
N PHE A 4 -40.43 58.00 14.55
CA PHE A 4 -40.59 57.06 15.67
C PHE A 4 -42.06 56.89 16.00
N GLN A 5 -42.46 55.65 16.25
CA GLN A 5 -43.81 55.32 16.71
C GLN A 5 -44.00 55.87 18.13
N THR A 6 -45.07 56.63 18.34
CA THR A 6 -45.37 57.27 19.63
C THR A 6 -46.20 56.39 20.56
N GLU A 7 -46.78 55.31 20.03
CA GLU A 7 -47.58 54.35 20.78
C GLU A 7 -46.74 53.13 21.18
N PRO A 8 -47.11 52.44 22.28
CA PRO A 8 -46.44 51.20 22.69
C PRO A 8 -46.39 50.17 21.56
N LEU A 9 -45.25 49.47 21.47
CA LEU A 9 -45.01 48.44 20.46
C LEU A 9 -45.97 47.26 20.61
N ASP A 10 -46.38 46.99 21.85
CA ASP A 10 -47.34 45.97 22.23
C ASP A 10 -48.05 46.35 23.55
N SER A 11 -48.89 45.45 24.07
CA SER A 11 -49.64 45.64 25.31
C SER A 11 -48.78 45.72 26.58
N SER A 12 -47.45 45.55 26.48
CA SER A 12 -46.53 45.71 27.63
C SER A 12 -46.23 47.17 27.96
N GLY A 13 -46.59 48.11 27.08
CA GLY A 13 -46.31 49.53 27.27
C GLY A 13 -44.89 49.96 26.84
N TRP A 14 -44.11 49.05 26.24
CA TRP A 14 -42.74 49.35 25.81
C TRP A 14 -42.74 50.24 24.56
N THR A 15 -42.07 51.40 24.65
CA THR A 15 -41.97 52.40 23.57
C THR A 15 -40.51 52.59 23.14
N ILE A 16 -40.26 52.74 21.84
CA ILE A 16 -38.92 53.00 21.31
C ILE A 16 -38.62 54.50 21.41
N LYS A 17 -37.62 54.86 22.21
CA LYS A 17 -37.20 56.24 22.47
C LYS A 17 -35.91 56.61 21.72
N ASN A 18 -34.96 55.67 21.63
CA ASN A 18 -33.72 55.84 20.88
C ASN A 18 -33.23 54.50 20.30
N VAL A 19 -32.45 54.60 19.23
CA VAL A 19 -31.95 53.46 18.45
C VAL A 19 -30.52 53.71 18.01
N LEU A 20 -29.67 52.68 18.14
CA LEU A 20 -28.34 52.59 17.52
C LEU A 20 -28.32 51.34 16.65
N SER A 21 -27.97 51.48 15.36
CA SER A 21 -27.91 50.35 14.44
C SER A 21 -26.56 50.32 13.75
N LEU A 22 -25.87 49.19 13.85
CA LEU A 22 -24.53 49.00 13.32
C LEU A 22 -24.48 47.69 12.50
N PRO A 23 -23.87 47.71 11.31
CA PRO A 23 -23.71 46.50 10.52
C PRO A 23 -22.70 45.56 11.18
N ILE A 24 -22.98 44.26 11.13
CA ILE A 24 -22.00 43.22 11.45
C ILE A 24 -21.31 42.89 10.13
N VAL A 25 -20.03 43.26 10.03
CA VAL A 25 -19.26 43.16 8.80
C VAL A 25 -18.19 42.08 8.95
N ASN A 26 -18.09 41.19 7.97
CA ASN A 26 -17.10 40.13 7.99
C ASN A 26 -15.70 40.65 7.55
N LYS A 27 -14.68 39.79 7.59
CA LYS A 27 -13.30 40.15 7.16
C LYS A 27 -13.16 40.54 5.68
N LYS A 28 -14.19 40.31 4.86
CA LYS A 28 -14.23 40.66 3.43
C LYS A 28 -15.02 41.94 3.15
N GLU A 29 -15.37 42.70 4.19
CA GLU A 29 -16.22 43.90 4.10
C GLU A 29 -17.65 43.61 3.63
N GLU A 30 -18.11 42.37 3.74
CA GLU A 30 -19.50 42.00 3.42
C GLU A 30 -20.35 42.08 4.69
N ILE A 31 -21.56 42.65 4.57
CA ILE A 31 -22.53 42.73 5.66
C ILE A 31 -23.16 41.33 5.85
N VAL A 32 -22.89 40.70 6.99
CA VAL A 32 -23.45 39.38 7.36
C VAL A 32 -24.65 39.48 8.30
N GLY A 33 -24.88 40.66 8.88
CA GLY A 33 -26.01 40.94 9.74
C GLY A 33 -26.05 42.40 10.14
N VAL A 34 -27.07 42.78 10.91
CA VAL A 34 -27.21 44.13 11.49
C VAL A 34 -27.59 43.98 12.95
N ALA A 35 -26.80 44.58 13.84
CA ALA A 35 -27.13 44.67 15.26
C ALA A 35 -27.86 45.98 15.51
N THR A 36 -29.03 45.92 16.15
CA THR A 36 -29.80 47.12 16.50
C THR A 36 -30.10 47.13 17.99
N PHE A 37 -29.67 48.19 18.66
CA PHE A 37 -29.83 48.43 20.08
C PHE A 37 -30.92 49.46 20.30
N TYR A 38 -31.84 49.15 21.22
CA TYR A 38 -32.99 50.00 21.54
C TYR A 38 -32.92 50.43 23.00
N ASN A 39 -33.26 51.70 23.27
CA ASN A 39 -33.50 52.24 24.61
C ASN A 39 -32.35 52.05 25.61
N ARG A 40 -31.45 53.04 25.71
CA ARG A 40 -30.45 53.10 26.79
C ARG A 40 -31.12 53.10 28.17
N LYS A 41 -30.62 52.28 29.11
CA LYS A 41 -31.27 52.05 30.43
C LYS A 41 -31.39 53.29 31.29
N ASP A 42 -30.47 54.23 31.18
CA ASP A 42 -30.46 55.49 31.91
C ASP A 42 -31.38 56.57 31.28
N GLY A 43 -32.09 56.22 30.18
CA GLY A 43 -33.06 57.08 29.50
C GLY A 43 -32.44 58.18 28.62
N LYS A 44 -31.11 58.27 28.54
CA LYS A 44 -30.40 59.24 27.70
C LYS A 44 -30.24 58.70 26.26
N PRO A 45 -30.04 59.57 25.25
CA PRO A 45 -29.67 59.12 23.90
C PRO A 45 -28.30 58.42 23.91
N PHE A 46 -28.04 57.58 22.90
CA PHE A 46 -26.71 57.01 22.66
C PHE A 46 -25.71 58.13 22.35
N ASP A 47 -24.48 57.99 22.84
CA ASP A 47 -23.37 58.92 22.60
C ASP A 47 -22.22 58.27 21.82
N ASP A 48 -21.21 59.06 21.45
CA ASP A 48 -20.07 58.61 20.65
C ASP A 48 -19.29 57.45 21.30
N GLN A 49 -19.31 57.34 22.63
CA GLN A 49 -18.66 56.24 23.34
C GLN A 49 -19.45 54.94 23.19
N ASP A 50 -20.79 55.02 23.24
CA ASP A 50 -21.67 53.89 22.95
C ASP A 50 -21.46 53.41 21.51
N GLU A 51 -21.32 54.32 20.54
CA GLU A 51 -21.05 53.98 19.13
C GLU A 51 -19.73 53.23 18.98
N GLN A 52 -18.63 53.76 19.52
CA GLN A 52 -17.30 53.11 19.44
C GLN A 52 -17.28 51.73 20.11
N LEU A 53 -17.94 51.60 21.26
CA LEU A 53 -18.00 50.33 21.99
C LEU A 53 -18.77 49.26 21.19
N MET A 54 -19.93 49.64 20.63
CA MET A 54 -20.76 48.71 19.86
C MET A 54 -20.16 48.44 18.46
N GLU A 55 -19.41 49.38 17.89
CA GLU A 55 -18.61 49.17 16.69
C GLU A 55 -17.53 48.09 16.94
N ALA A 56 -16.77 48.21 18.03
CA ALA A 56 -15.78 47.19 18.41
C ALA A 56 -16.42 45.80 18.60
N LEU A 57 -17.61 45.74 19.23
CA LEU A 57 -18.36 44.50 19.40
C LEU A 57 -18.82 43.90 18.07
N THR A 58 -19.41 44.71 17.18
CA THR A 58 -19.93 44.25 15.88
C THR A 58 -18.82 43.81 14.93
N GLN A 59 -17.66 44.47 14.96
CA GLN A 59 -16.44 44.01 14.27
C GLN A 59 -15.96 42.66 14.80
N PHE A 60 -15.89 42.48 16.13
CA PHE A 60 -15.50 41.22 16.74
C PHE A 60 -16.47 40.08 16.40
N LEU A 61 -17.78 40.34 16.45
CA LEU A 61 -18.81 39.36 16.05
C LEU A 61 -18.68 39.00 14.56
N GLY A 62 -18.47 39.98 13.68
CA GLY A 62 -18.31 39.74 12.25
C GLY A 62 -17.09 38.87 11.91
N TRP A 63 -15.99 39.03 12.64
CA TRP A 63 -14.83 38.13 12.53
C TRP A 63 -15.08 36.75 13.12
N SER A 64 -15.85 36.68 14.20
CA SER A 64 -16.13 35.44 14.91
C SER A 64 -17.11 34.54 14.16
N VAL A 65 -18.11 35.10 13.47
CA VAL A 65 -19.14 34.36 12.72
C VAL A 65 -18.56 33.57 11.54
N LEU A 66 -17.44 34.03 10.96
CA LEU A 66 -16.74 33.30 9.89
C LEU A 66 -16.17 31.95 10.37
N ASN A 67 -15.85 31.81 11.65
CA ASN A 67 -15.25 30.59 12.18
C ASN A 67 -16.27 29.43 12.24
N PRO A 68 -17.44 29.55 12.89
CA PRO A 68 -18.50 28.53 12.88
C PRO A 68 -18.91 28.11 11.47
N ASP A 69 -19.08 29.04 10.53
CA ASP A 69 -19.45 28.73 9.15
C ASP A 69 -18.38 27.88 8.44
N THR A 70 -17.12 28.14 8.74
CA THR A 70 -16.00 27.35 8.19
C THR A 70 -15.98 25.95 8.81
N TYR A 71 -16.21 25.83 10.12
CA TYR A 71 -16.31 24.53 10.79
C TYR A 71 -17.53 23.72 10.33
N ASP A 72 -18.68 24.35 10.09
CA ASP A 72 -19.85 23.66 9.53
C ASP A 72 -19.57 23.12 8.13
N LYS A 73 -18.87 23.91 7.28
CA LYS A 73 -18.41 23.43 5.97
C LYS A 73 -17.40 22.28 6.09
N MET A 74 -16.49 22.34 7.06
CA MET A 74 -15.54 21.25 7.34
C MET A 74 -16.28 19.97 7.75
N ASN A 75 -17.24 20.05 8.68
CA ASN A 75 -18.06 18.91 9.10
C ASN A 75 -18.84 18.31 7.93
N LYS A 76 -19.39 19.14 7.04
CA LYS A 76 -20.04 18.67 5.81
C LYS A 76 -19.09 17.92 4.88
N LEU A 77 -17.82 18.30 4.81
CA LEU A 77 -16.81 17.58 4.02
C LEU A 77 -16.43 16.27 4.68
N GLU A 78 -16.33 16.22 6.01
CA GLU A 78 -16.08 15.00 6.77
C GLU A 78 -17.22 13.97 6.57
N ASN A 79 -18.47 14.41 6.71
CA ASN A 79 -19.64 13.56 6.43
C ASN A 79 -19.65 13.02 4.99
N ARG A 80 -19.24 13.83 4.00
CA ARG A 80 -19.13 13.36 2.60
C ARG A 80 -18.05 12.30 2.43
N LYS A 81 -16.92 12.45 3.13
CA LYS A 81 -15.84 11.46 3.14
C LYS A 81 -16.34 10.14 3.74
N ASP A 82 -17.04 10.18 4.86
CA ASP A 82 -17.56 8.98 5.53
C ASP A 82 -18.56 8.23 4.64
N ILE A 83 -19.50 8.94 4.00
CA ILE A 83 -20.44 8.33 3.02
C ILE A 83 -19.69 7.69 1.85
N ALA A 84 -18.65 8.36 1.32
CA ALA A 84 -17.87 7.82 0.22
C ALA A 84 -17.08 6.57 0.64
N GLN A 85 -16.57 6.54 1.87
CA GLN A 85 -15.89 5.38 2.44
C GLN A 85 -16.85 4.20 2.58
N ASP A 86 -18.07 4.40 3.07
CA ASP A 86 -19.09 3.35 3.15
C ASP A 86 -19.41 2.75 1.77
N MET A 87 -19.50 3.58 0.73
CA MET A 87 -19.68 3.10 -0.65
C MET A 87 -18.51 2.23 -1.12
N VAL A 88 -17.27 2.63 -0.79
CA VAL A 88 -16.06 1.85 -1.11
C VAL A 88 -16.09 0.49 -0.38
N LEU A 89 -16.39 0.50 0.93
CA LEU A 89 -16.48 -0.72 1.73
C LEU A 89 -17.54 -1.67 1.15
N TYR A 90 -18.72 -1.16 0.78
CA TYR A 90 -19.79 -1.97 0.21
C TYR A 90 -19.34 -2.75 -1.05
N HIS A 91 -18.52 -2.14 -1.91
CA HIS A 91 -18.04 -2.79 -3.13
C HIS A 91 -16.89 -3.78 -2.88
N ILE A 92 -16.02 -3.50 -1.91
CA ILE A 92 -14.86 -4.34 -1.57
C ILE A 92 -15.28 -5.53 -0.71
N LYS A 93 -16.15 -5.29 0.28
CA LYS A 93 -16.59 -6.29 1.25
C LYS A 93 -17.23 -7.48 0.54
N CYS A 94 -16.82 -8.68 0.97
CA CYS A 94 -17.44 -9.93 0.57
C CYS A 94 -18.89 -9.94 1.09
N ARG A 95 -19.84 -10.10 0.17
CA ARG A 95 -21.27 -10.08 0.47
C ARG A 95 -21.74 -11.42 1.03
N ASP A 96 -22.94 -11.42 1.60
CA ASP A 96 -23.57 -12.61 2.19
C ASP A 96 -23.93 -13.68 1.15
N ASP A 97 -24.05 -13.32 -0.14
CA ASP A 97 -24.16 -14.28 -1.23
C ASP A 97 -22.81 -14.87 -1.61
N GLU A 98 -21.76 -14.04 -1.70
CA GLU A 98 -20.41 -14.47 -2.10
C GLU A 98 -19.78 -15.38 -1.05
N ILE A 99 -19.99 -15.12 0.25
CA ILE A 99 -19.43 -15.95 1.32
C ILE A 99 -19.90 -17.41 1.25
N GLN A 100 -21.02 -17.69 0.59
CA GLN A 100 -21.56 -19.04 0.38
C GLN A 100 -20.70 -19.88 -0.57
N ASP A 101 -19.83 -19.27 -1.37
CA ASP A 101 -18.85 -19.97 -2.23
C ASP A 101 -17.84 -20.79 -1.39
N ILE A 102 -17.68 -20.43 -0.12
CA ILE A 102 -16.76 -21.06 0.84
C ILE A 102 -17.53 -21.67 2.02
N LEU A 103 -18.42 -20.88 2.64
CA LEU A 103 -19.28 -21.30 3.74
C LEU A 103 -20.69 -21.56 3.23
N ASN A 104 -20.90 -22.70 2.54
CA ASN A 104 -22.17 -23.10 1.89
C ASN A 104 -23.28 -23.50 2.88
N THR A 105 -23.46 -22.69 3.91
CA THR A 105 -24.38 -22.82 5.04
C THR A 105 -25.84 -22.77 4.62
N ARG A 106 -26.18 -22.01 3.58
CA ARG A 106 -27.56 -22.00 3.03
C ARG A 106 -27.94 -23.35 2.47
N GLU A 107 -27.03 -24.03 1.78
CA GLU A 107 -27.26 -25.34 1.19
C GLU A 107 -27.30 -26.44 2.25
N LEU A 108 -26.38 -26.39 3.21
CA LEU A 108 -26.22 -27.44 4.23
C LEU A 108 -27.21 -27.32 5.40
N TYR A 109 -27.51 -26.10 5.84
CA TYR A 109 -28.25 -25.83 7.08
C TYR A 109 -29.47 -24.92 6.89
N GLY A 110 -29.66 -24.31 5.71
CA GLY A 110 -30.81 -23.44 5.44
C GLY A 110 -30.77 -22.09 6.16
N ARG A 111 -29.60 -21.66 6.65
CA ARG A 111 -29.39 -20.40 7.39
C ARG A 111 -28.12 -19.68 6.93
N GLU A 112 -27.98 -18.41 7.29
CA GLU A 112 -26.77 -17.62 7.01
C GLU A 112 -25.61 -18.01 7.93
N PRO A 113 -24.34 -17.73 7.56
CA PRO A 113 -23.18 -18.12 8.38
C PRO A 113 -23.23 -17.53 9.79
N ARG A 114 -23.73 -16.30 9.95
CA ARG A 114 -23.89 -15.61 11.23
C ARG A 114 -24.85 -16.29 12.22
N ASP A 115 -25.74 -17.14 11.69
CA ASP A 115 -26.74 -17.87 12.46
C ASP A 115 -26.28 -19.31 12.76
N CYS A 116 -25.11 -19.72 12.25
CA CYS A 116 -24.51 -21.04 12.49
C CYS A 116 -23.59 -21.02 13.71
N GLU A 117 -23.37 -22.19 14.30
CA GLU A 117 -22.39 -22.36 15.36
C GLU A 117 -20.96 -22.42 14.78
N GLU A 118 -19.96 -21.94 15.53
CA GLU A 118 -18.56 -21.95 15.09
C GLU A 118 -18.04 -23.35 14.73
N GLU A 119 -18.53 -24.39 15.42
CA GLU A 119 -18.15 -25.78 15.12
C GLU A 119 -18.67 -26.25 13.75
N GLU A 120 -19.88 -25.83 13.36
CA GLU A 120 -20.48 -26.18 12.06
C GLU A 120 -19.73 -25.51 10.92
N LEU A 121 -19.40 -24.21 11.07
CA LEU A 121 -18.61 -23.47 10.09
C LEU A 121 -17.21 -24.10 9.94
N LEU A 122 -16.60 -24.49 11.06
CA LEU A 122 -15.30 -25.15 11.06
C LEU A 122 -15.35 -26.51 10.35
N ASP A 123 -16.44 -27.27 10.48
CA ASP A 123 -16.59 -28.57 9.82
C ASP A 123 -16.71 -28.45 8.30
N ILE A 124 -17.35 -27.39 7.78
CA ILE A 124 -17.31 -27.05 6.35
C ILE A 124 -15.86 -26.79 5.91
N LEU A 125 -15.14 -25.94 6.62
CA LEU A 125 -13.78 -25.54 6.27
C LEU A 125 -12.78 -26.71 6.35
N LYS A 126 -12.91 -27.59 7.34
CA LYS A 126 -12.06 -28.80 7.46
C LYS A 126 -12.24 -29.77 6.30
N LYS A 127 -13.40 -29.79 5.65
CA LYS A 127 -13.64 -30.65 4.49
C LYS A 127 -12.95 -30.12 3.24
N ASP A 128 -12.99 -28.79 3.06
CA ASP A 128 -12.59 -28.14 1.82
C ASP A 128 -11.13 -27.67 1.77
N LEU A 129 -10.59 -27.20 2.90
CA LEU A 129 -9.28 -26.54 2.92
C LEU A 129 -8.06 -27.49 2.94
N PRO A 130 -8.00 -28.55 3.79
CA PRO A 130 -6.81 -29.39 3.92
C PRO A 130 -6.31 -30.06 2.64
N PRO A 131 -7.17 -30.51 1.69
CA PRO A 131 -6.71 -31.08 0.42
C PRO A 131 -5.84 -30.11 -0.40
N LEU A 132 -6.03 -28.80 -0.23
CA LEU A 132 -5.32 -27.76 -0.99
C LEU A 132 -3.83 -27.67 -0.62
N ILE A 133 -3.47 -28.00 0.63
CA ILE A 133 -2.07 -27.98 1.08
C ILE A 133 -1.24 -28.95 0.24
N LYS A 134 -1.72 -30.19 0.11
CA LYS A 134 -1.02 -31.23 -0.66
C LYS A 134 -1.11 -31.00 -2.16
N LYS A 135 -2.22 -30.42 -2.63
CA LYS A 135 -2.41 -30.11 -4.05
C LYS A 135 -1.45 -29.04 -4.55
N PHE A 136 -1.22 -28.00 -3.75
CA PHE A 136 -0.52 -26.80 -4.18
C PHE A 136 0.83 -26.57 -3.51
N GLU A 137 1.20 -27.34 -2.47
CA GLU A 137 2.51 -27.24 -1.83
C GLU A 137 2.76 -25.86 -1.22
N ILE A 138 1.77 -25.29 -0.51
CA ILE A 138 1.84 -23.92 0.07
C ILE A 138 2.95 -23.74 1.12
N TYR A 139 3.54 -24.84 1.61
CA TYR A 139 4.69 -24.84 2.51
C TYR A 139 6.04 -24.71 1.79
N GLU A 140 6.06 -24.83 0.46
CA GLU A 140 7.28 -24.86 -0.33
C GLU A 140 7.59 -23.51 -0.95
N PHE A 141 8.88 -23.14 -0.99
CA PHE A 141 9.32 -21.88 -1.60
C PHE A 141 9.06 -21.83 -3.11
N HIS A 142 9.01 -22.98 -3.78
CA HIS A 142 8.78 -23.10 -5.22
C HIS A 142 7.29 -23.03 -5.62
N PHE A 143 6.38 -22.78 -4.68
CA PHE A 143 4.96 -22.56 -4.96
C PHE A 143 4.75 -21.59 -6.15
N SER A 144 3.81 -21.95 -7.03
CA SER A 144 3.37 -21.14 -8.17
C SER A 144 1.84 -21.11 -8.25
N ASP A 145 1.29 -19.91 -8.35
CA ASP A 145 -0.15 -19.67 -8.39
C ASP A 145 -0.76 -19.77 -9.80
N PHE A 146 0.04 -19.93 -10.87
CA PHE A 146 -0.46 -19.91 -12.26
C PHE A 146 -1.51 -20.98 -12.58
N ASN A 147 -1.47 -22.12 -11.87
CA ASN A 147 -2.44 -23.19 -12.01
C ASN A 147 -3.59 -23.10 -10.99
N CYS A 148 -3.65 -22.04 -10.20
CA CYS A 148 -4.68 -21.80 -9.19
C CYS A 148 -5.69 -20.78 -9.70
N THR A 149 -6.97 -20.99 -9.39
CA THR A 149 -8.01 -19.97 -9.47
C THR A 149 -7.88 -18.96 -8.33
N GLU A 150 -8.42 -17.75 -8.48
CA GLU A 150 -8.39 -16.74 -7.40
C GLU A 150 -9.10 -17.23 -6.13
N MET A 151 -10.17 -18.01 -6.29
CA MET A 151 -10.91 -18.60 -5.17
C MET A 151 -10.08 -19.67 -4.43
N GLU A 152 -9.31 -20.48 -5.14
CA GLU A 152 -8.39 -21.43 -4.50
C GLU A 152 -7.31 -20.70 -3.69
N LEU A 153 -6.82 -19.55 -4.16
CA LEU A 153 -5.90 -18.72 -3.39
C LEU A 153 -6.54 -18.14 -2.13
N VAL A 154 -7.80 -17.69 -2.20
CA VAL A 154 -8.57 -17.26 -1.00
C VAL A 154 -8.66 -18.40 0.01
N LYS A 155 -9.04 -19.61 -0.42
CA LYS A 155 -9.09 -20.80 0.44
C LYS A 155 -7.72 -21.15 1.04
N CYS A 156 -6.64 -21.10 0.25
CA CYS A 156 -5.28 -21.29 0.76
C CYS A 156 -4.88 -20.21 1.78
N GLY A 157 -5.29 -18.95 1.58
CA GLY A 157 -5.02 -17.86 2.51
C GLY A 157 -5.68 -18.09 3.87
N ILE A 158 -6.93 -18.55 3.87
CA ILE A 158 -7.64 -18.97 5.09
C ILE A 158 -6.91 -20.14 5.76
N GLN A 159 -6.48 -21.14 4.99
CA GLN A 159 -5.78 -22.30 5.52
C GLN A 159 -4.49 -21.91 6.26
N MET A 160 -3.74 -20.90 5.79
CA MET A 160 -2.51 -20.44 6.47
C MET A 160 -2.76 -20.02 7.93
N TYR A 161 -3.90 -19.39 8.25
CA TYR A 161 -4.25 -19.01 9.62
C TYR A 161 -4.52 -20.24 10.51
N TYR A 162 -5.12 -21.30 9.94
CA TYR A 162 -5.29 -22.56 10.66
C TYR A 162 -3.95 -23.27 10.90
N GLU A 163 -3.09 -23.31 9.89
CA GLU A 163 -1.77 -23.96 9.97
C GLU A 163 -0.88 -23.34 11.05
N VAL A 164 -0.90 -22.02 11.22
CA VAL A 164 -0.16 -21.35 12.31
C VAL A 164 -0.87 -21.41 13.67
N GLY A 165 -2.07 -21.98 13.74
CA GLY A 165 -2.81 -22.23 14.98
C GLY A 165 -3.46 -21.01 15.64
N VAL A 166 -3.49 -19.86 14.96
CA VAL A 166 -3.94 -18.58 15.55
C VAL A 166 -5.46 -18.52 15.71
N VAL A 167 -6.21 -19.18 14.82
CA VAL A 167 -7.68 -19.20 14.85
C VAL A 167 -8.20 -19.76 16.16
N LYS A 168 -7.73 -20.95 16.55
CA LYS A 168 -8.12 -21.58 17.82
C LYS A 168 -7.59 -20.81 19.03
N LYS A 169 -6.36 -20.31 18.97
CA LYS A 169 -5.70 -19.66 20.11
C LYS A 169 -6.35 -18.34 20.49
N PHE A 170 -6.70 -17.53 19.50
CA PHE A 170 -7.29 -16.20 19.70
C PHE A 170 -8.80 -16.18 19.46
N GLN A 171 -9.42 -17.36 19.25
CA GLN A 171 -10.84 -17.52 19.01
C GLN A 171 -11.33 -16.63 17.86
N VAL A 172 -10.60 -16.62 16.74
CA VAL A 172 -10.99 -15.83 15.55
C VAL A 172 -12.26 -16.46 14.95
N PRO A 173 -13.36 -15.71 14.80
CA PRO A 173 -14.59 -16.25 14.23
C PRO A 173 -14.43 -16.67 12.77
N GLN A 174 -14.98 -17.84 12.42
CA GLN A 174 -14.75 -18.44 11.10
C GLN A 174 -15.28 -17.55 9.98
N GLU A 175 -16.48 -17.00 10.17
CA GLU A 175 -17.11 -16.09 9.20
C GLU A 175 -16.24 -14.85 8.96
N ALA A 176 -15.75 -14.21 10.02
CA ALA A 176 -14.94 -13.00 9.91
C ALA A 176 -13.63 -13.26 9.15
N LEU A 177 -12.97 -14.39 9.42
CA LEU A 177 -11.75 -14.76 8.70
C LEU A 177 -12.00 -15.00 7.20
N VAL A 178 -13.04 -15.77 6.86
CA VAL A 178 -13.39 -16.04 5.46
C VAL A 178 -13.77 -14.73 4.75
N ARG A 179 -14.61 -13.92 5.38
CA ARG A 179 -15.07 -12.64 4.83
C ARG A 179 -13.90 -11.67 4.64
N PHE A 180 -12.97 -11.61 5.59
CA PHE A 180 -11.76 -10.79 5.52
C PHE A 180 -10.90 -11.15 4.30
N ILE A 181 -10.45 -12.41 4.18
CA ILE A 181 -9.56 -12.82 3.08
C ILE A 181 -10.24 -12.69 1.71
N TYR A 182 -11.54 -12.99 1.60
CA TYR A 182 -12.27 -12.79 0.35
C TYR A 182 -12.43 -11.29 0.01
N SER A 183 -12.66 -10.43 1.02
CA SER A 183 -12.69 -8.97 0.81
C SER A 183 -11.32 -8.43 0.37
N LEU A 184 -10.22 -8.98 0.86
CA LEU A 184 -8.88 -8.62 0.38
C LEU A 184 -8.75 -8.93 -1.11
N SER A 185 -9.08 -10.15 -1.53
CA SER A 185 -9.05 -10.54 -2.94
C SER A 185 -9.82 -9.55 -3.85
N LYS A 186 -11.00 -9.11 -3.41
CA LYS A 186 -11.79 -8.09 -4.13
C LYS A 186 -11.22 -6.67 -4.06
N GLY A 187 -10.51 -6.33 -2.97
CA GLY A 187 -9.93 -5.01 -2.74
C GLY A 187 -8.65 -4.77 -3.55
N TYR A 188 -7.95 -5.81 -3.99
CA TYR A 188 -6.87 -5.68 -4.95
C TYR A 188 -7.43 -5.33 -6.34
N ARG A 189 -6.73 -4.41 -7.02
CA ARG A 189 -7.15 -3.98 -8.37
C ARG A 189 -6.80 -5.03 -9.41
N LYS A 190 -7.60 -5.06 -10.48
CA LYS A 190 -7.35 -5.88 -11.68
C LYS A 190 -6.35 -5.18 -12.60
N ILE A 191 -5.09 -5.15 -12.18
CA ILE A 191 -3.95 -4.58 -12.93
C ILE A 191 -2.89 -5.64 -13.21
N THR A 192 -1.90 -5.29 -14.02
CA THR A 192 -0.96 -6.23 -14.65
C THR A 192 -0.11 -7.01 -13.64
N TYR A 193 0.49 -6.34 -12.65
CA TYR A 193 1.34 -7.02 -11.66
C TYR A 193 0.84 -6.89 -10.22
N HIS A 194 0.62 -5.67 -9.70
CA HIS A 194 0.25 -5.44 -8.30
C HIS A 194 -1.25 -5.74 -8.05
N ASN A 195 -1.63 -7.01 -8.18
CA ASN A 195 -2.98 -7.53 -8.01
C ASN A 195 -3.03 -8.61 -6.91
N TRP A 196 -4.19 -9.27 -6.72
CA TRP A 196 -4.39 -10.27 -5.66
C TRP A 196 -3.36 -11.41 -5.69
N ARG A 197 -2.90 -11.83 -6.87
CA ARG A 197 -1.90 -12.91 -6.99
C ARG A 197 -0.57 -12.49 -6.37
N HIS A 198 -0.15 -11.24 -6.58
CA HIS A 198 1.04 -10.70 -5.94
C HIS A 198 0.85 -10.65 -4.40
N GLY A 199 -0.22 -10.03 -3.92
CA GLY A 199 -0.53 -9.96 -2.49
C GLY A 199 -0.59 -11.33 -1.81
N PHE A 200 -1.20 -12.33 -2.47
CA PHE A 200 -1.22 -13.71 -1.99
C PHE A 200 0.17 -14.34 -1.93
N ASN A 201 1.00 -14.22 -2.99
CA ASN A 201 2.34 -14.81 -3.01
C ASN A 201 3.26 -14.20 -1.94
N VAL A 202 3.09 -12.91 -1.62
CA VAL A 202 3.83 -12.26 -0.52
C VAL A 202 3.38 -12.83 0.84
N GLY A 203 2.07 -12.94 1.07
CA GLY A 203 1.53 -13.60 2.27
C GLY A 203 1.97 -15.07 2.40
N GLN A 204 1.96 -15.83 1.31
CA GLN A 204 2.44 -17.21 1.24
C GLN A 204 3.92 -17.30 1.56
N THR A 205 4.76 -16.43 0.99
CA THR A 205 6.19 -16.44 1.27
C THR A 205 6.47 -16.08 2.73
N MET A 206 5.71 -15.14 3.32
CA MET A 206 5.80 -14.82 4.75
C MET A 206 5.46 -16.04 5.60
N PHE A 207 4.38 -16.74 5.27
CA PHE A 207 3.99 -17.99 5.91
C PHE A 207 5.11 -19.06 5.81
N THR A 208 5.68 -19.26 4.63
CA THR A 208 6.76 -20.24 4.42
C THR A 208 8.05 -19.88 5.14
N LEU A 209 8.44 -18.60 5.17
CA LEU A 209 9.61 -18.14 5.93
C LEU A 209 9.44 -18.39 7.43
N LEU A 210 8.24 -18.16 7.97
CA LEU A 210 7.95 -18.40 9.38
C LEU A 210 7.94 -19.90 9.71
N THR A 211 7.33 -20.73 8.85
CA THR A 211 7.21 -22.18 9.05
C THR A 211 8.45 -22.93 8.57
N THR A 212 8.56 -23.22 7.28
CA THR A 212 9.67 -23.97 6.65
C THR A 212 11.02 -23.28 6.83
N GLY A 213 11.05 -21.93 6.80
CA GLY A 213 12.24 -21.14 7.07
C GLY A 213 12.66 -21.09 8.55
N MET A 214 11.87 -21.69 9.46
CA MET A 214 12.13 -21.80 10.90
C MET A 214 12.24 -20.45 11.64
N LEU A 215 11.73 -19.36 11.07
CA LEU A 215 11.80 -18.03 11.68
C LEU A 215 10.74 -17.81 12.77
N LYS A 216 9.65 -18.61 12.79
CA LYS A 216 8.58 -18.53 13.80
C LYS A 216 9.10 -18.61 15.24
N ARG A 217 10.23 -19.28 15.49
CA ARG A 217 10.82 -19.46 16.83
C ARG A 217 11.18 -18.16 17.56
N TYR A 218 11.35 -17.04 16.85
CA TYR A 218 11.65 -15.73 17.45
C TYR A 218 10.40 -14.91 17.76
N TYR A 219 9.23 -15.35 17.29
CA TYR A 219 8.00 -14.57 17.31
C TYR A 219 6.91 -15.32 18.06
N THR A 220 6.06 -14.56 18.73
CA THR A 220 4.83 -15.09 19.32
C THR A 220 3.78 -15.35 18.22
N ASP A 221 2.78 -16.19 18.52
CA ASP A 221 1.70 -16.46 17.55
C ASP A 221 0.91 -15.19 17.17
N LEU A 222 0.90 -14.17 18.05
CA LEU A 222 0.26 -12.88 17.76
C LEU A 222 1.07 -12.07 16.72
N GLU A 223 2.40 -12.06 16.87
CA GLU A 223 3.33 -11.41 15.92
C GLU A 223 3.28 -12.12 14.56
N VAL A 224 3.22 -13.46 14.56
CA VAL A 224 3.02 -14.28 13.35
C VAL A 224 1.72 -13.92 12.62
N MET A 225 0.61 -13.81 13.36
CA MET A 225 -0.67 -13.41 12.79
C MET A 225 -0.59 -12.01 12.16
N ALA A 226 0.05 -11.05 12.84
CA ALA A 226 0.27 -9.70 12.33
C ALA A 226 1.10 -9.70 11.04
N MET A 227 2.21 -10.45 11.01
CA MET A 227 3.11 -10.50 9.85
C MET A 227 2.47 -11.11 8.61
N ILE A 228 1.72 -12.21 8.76
CA ILE A 228 0.97 -12.83 7.65
C ILE A 228 -0.12 -11.87 7.14
N THR A 229 -0.86 -11.24 8.06
CA THR A 229 -1.91 -10.27 7.71
C THR A 229 -1.31 -9.06 6.96
N ALA A 230 -0.19 -8.53 7.44
CA ALA A 230 0.53 -7.44 6.77
C ALA A 230 0.98 -7.83 5.37
N GLY A 231 1.45 -9.06 5.16
CA GLY A 231 1.82 -9.57 3.84
C GLY A 231 0.64 -9.55 2.84
N PHE A 232 -0.55 -9.94 3.29
CA PHE A 232 -1.76 -9.86 2.46
C PHE A 232 -2.27 -8.43 2.23
N LEU A 233 -1.94 -7.47 3.10
CA LEU A 233 -2.42 -6.10 3.03
C LEU A 233 -1.48 -5.14 2.29
N HIS A 234 -0.20 -5.49 2.14
CA HIS A 234 0.85 -4.51 1.87
C HIS A 234 0.67 -3.66 0.61
N ASP A 235 -0.02 -4.20 -0.40
CA ASP A 235 -0.24 -3.57 -1.71
C ASP A 235 -1.73 -3.37 -2.06
N LEU A 236 -2.59 -3.39 -1.05
CA LEU A 236 -4.04 -3.24 -1.22
C LEU A 236 -4.38 -1.90 -1.89
N ASP A 237 -5.21 -1.92 -2.93
CA ASP A 237 -5.57 -0.73 -3.74
C ASP A 237 -4.39 -0.09 -4.52
N HIS A 238 -3.31 -0.83 -4.82
CA HIS A 238 -2.22 -0.33 -5.68
C HIS A 238 -2.74 0.07 -7.07
N ARG A 239 -2.23 1.20 -7.60
CA ARG A 239 -2.78 1.88 -8.79
C ARG A 239 -1.98 1.66 -10.08
N GLY A 240 -0.95 0.82 -10.03
CA GLY A 240 -0.06 0.54 -11.17
C GLY A 240 0.95 1.66 -11.46
N THR A 241 1.16 2.57 -10.50
CA THR A 241 2.12 3.67 -10.63
C THR A 241 2.84 3.90 -9.30
N ASN A 242 4.13 4.20 -9.34
CA ASN A 242 4.97 4.33 -8.16
C ASN A 242 4.85 5.68 -7.40
N ASN A 243 5.49 5.76 -6.22
CA ASN A 243 5.54 6.96 -5.37
C ASN A 243 6.04 8.23 -6.12
N LEU A 244 7.03 8.10 -7.01
CA LEU A 244 7.55 9.24 -7.78
C LEU A 244 6.50 9.82 -8.73
N TYR A 245 5.72 8.97 -9.38
CA TYR A 245 4.62 9.40 -10.25
C TYR A 245 3.55 10.14 -9.45
N GLN A 246 3.17 9.65 -8.26
CA GLN A 246 2.16 10.31 -7.41
C GLN A 246 2.54 11.76 -7.08
N VAL A 247 3.82 12.00 -6.80
CA VAL A 247 4.35 13.35 -6.55
C VAL A 247 4.29 14.20 -7.81
N LYS A 248 4.81 13.68 -8.94
CA LYS A 248 4.85 14.42 -10.22
C LYS A 248 3.46 14.78 -10.74
N SER A 249 2.48 13.89 -10.56
CA SER A 249 1.10 14.10 -11.03
C SER A 249 0.28 15.00 -10.10
N GLY A 250 0.83 15.45 -8.96
CA GLY A 250 0.11 16.28 -7.99
C GLY A 250 -1.05 15.55 -7.30
N ASN A 251 -0.98 14.22 -7.18
CA ASN A 251 -2.03 13.38 -6.61
C ASN A 251 -2.33 13.80 -5.15
N PRO A 252 -3.61 13.81 -4.70
CA PRO A 252 -3.96 14.07 -3.30
C PRO A 252 -3.19 13.22 -2.28
N LEU A 253 -2.87 11.95 -2.60
CA LEU A 253 -2.07 11.08 -1.72
C LEU A 253 -0.68 11.67 -1.43
N ALA A 254 -0.04 12.28 -2.43
CA ALA A 254 1.26 12.93 -2.25
C ALA A 254 1.18 14.24 -1.45
N LYS A 255 -0.02 14.83 -1.32
CA LYS A 255 -0.26 16.00 -0.46
C LYS A 255 -0.57 15.56 0.98
N LEU A 256 -1.24 14.42 1.14
CA LEU A 256 -1.59 13.84 2.43
C LEU A 256 -0.36 13.23 3.13
N HIS A 257 0.50 12.55 2.37
CA HIS A 257 1.67 11.85 2.89
C HIS A 257 2.97 12.46 2.36
N GLY A 258 3.93 12.69 3.24
CA GLY A 258 5.25 13.22 2.86
C GLY A 258 6.31 12.16 2.51
N THR A 259 6.16 10.92 2.99
CA THR A 259 7.08 9.79 2.76
C THR A 259 6.30 8.49 2.66
N SER A 260 6.80 7.54 1.86
CA SER A 260 6.20 6.20 1.66
C SER A 260 4.70 6.32 1.37
N ILE A 261 4.38 7.07 0.30
CA ILE A 261 3.03 7.61 0.03
C ILE A 261 2.03 6.47 -0.16
N LEU A 262 2.36 5.52 -1.02
CA LEU A 262 1.50 4.38 -1.32
C LEU A 262 1.46 3.38 -0.16
N GLU A 263 2.59 3.12 0.50
CA GLU A 263 2.65 2.21 1.63
C GLU A 263 1.77 2.68 2.80
N ARG A 264 1.69 4.00 3.03
CA ARG A 264 0.74 4.59 4.01
C ARG A 264 -0.70 4.45 3.56
N HIS A 265 -0.98 4.62 2.27
CA HIS A 265 -2.32 4.40 1.71
C HIS A 265 -2.77 2.94 1.88
N HIS A 266 -1.90 1.96 1.57
CA HIS A 266 -2.18 0.53 1.77
C HIS A 266 -2.48 0.21 3.25
N LEU A 267 -1.71 0.80 4.16
CA LEU A 267 -1.92 0.68 5.59
C LEU A 267 -3.27 1.27 6.04
N GLU A 268 -3.61 2.48 5.57
CA GLU A 268 -4.90 3.13 5.87
C GLU A 268 -6.08 2.31 5.33
N MET A 269 -5.96 1.76 4.12
CA MET A 269 -6.95 0.85 3.54
C MET A 269 -7.11 -0.42 4.38
N GLY A 270 -6.01 -1.04 4.83
CA GLY A 270 -6.06 -2.22 5.69
C GLY A 270 -6.73 -1.94 7.04
N LYS A 271 -6.38 -0.81 7.69
CA LYS A 271 -7.02 -0.36 8.94
C LYS A 271 -8.51 -0.05 8.74
N PHE A 272 -8.86 0.55 7.62
CA PHE A 272 -10.24 0.84 7.25
C PHE A 272 -11.07 -0.45 7.14
N LEU A 273 -10.55 -1.48 6.47
CA LEU A 273 -11.25 -2.78 6.39
C LEU A 273 -11.38 -3.45 7.76
N LEU A 274 -10.33 -3.42 8.59
CA LEU A 274 -10.35 -4.02 9.93
C LEU A 274 -11.18 -3.23 10.96
N ALA A 275 -11.63 -2.02 10.63
CA ALA A 275 -12.55 -1.25 11.47
C ALA A 275 -14.00 -1.74 11.37
N ASP A 276 -14.37 -2.45 10.29
CA ASP A 276 -15.68 -3.09 10.16
C ASP A 276 -15.72 -4.37 11.02
N GLU A 277 -16.71 -4.46 11.92
CA GLU A 277 -16.83 -5.57 12.88
C GLU A 277 -16.88 -6.95 12.21
N SER A 278 -17.54 -7.08 11.05
CA SER A 278 -17.66 -8.36 10.35
C SER A 278 -16.41 -8.77 9.57
N LEU A 279 -15.44 -7.86 9.39
CA LEU A 279 -14.13 -8.12 8.77
C LEU A 279 -13.02 -8.21 9.82
N ASN A 280 -13.27 -7.74 11.04
CA ASN A 280 -12.25 -7.61 12.06
C ASN A 280 -11.86 -8.95 12.70
N ILE A 281 -10.82 -9.57 12.17
CA ILE A 281 -10.23 -10.81 12.71
C ILE A 281 -9.57 -10.65 14.10
N TYR A 282 -9.50 -9.43 14.63
CA TYR A 282 -8.93 -9.10 15.94
C TYR A 282 -9.98 -8.81 17.02
N GLN A 283 -11.27 -8.97 16.73
CA GLN A 283 -12.36 -8.57 17.64
C GLN A 283 -12.33 -9.24 19.03
N ASN A 284 -11.77 -10.44 19.14
CA ASN A 284 -11.65 -11.17 20.41
C ASN A 284 -10.32 -10.95 21.14
N LEU A 285 -9.44 -10.09 20.60
CA LEU A 285 -8.20 -9.69 21.27
C LEU A 285 -8.46 -8.58 22.28
N ASN A 286 -7.64 -8.51 23.33
CA ASN A 286 -7.68 -7.37 24.25
C ASN A 286 -7.02 -6.13 23.63
N ARG A 287 -7.33 -4.94 24.18
CA ARG A 287 -6.86 -3.66 23.65
C ARG A 287 -5.34 -3.60 23.44
N ARG A 288 -4.54 -4.11 24.39
CA ARG A 288 -3.07 -4.11 24.30
C ARG A 288 -2.56 -5.00 23.17
N GLN A 289 -3.22 -6.13 22.92
CA GLN A 289 -2.89 -7.01 21.80
C GLN A 289 -3.24 -6.35 20.47
N VAL A 290 -4.41 -5.70 20.37
CA VAL A 290 -4.80 -4.95 19.16
C VAL A 290 -3.81 -3.82 18.87
N GLU A 291 -3.49 -2.98 19.86
CA GLU A 291 -2.49 -1.91 19.73
C GLU A 291 -1.14 -2.46 19.23
N HIS A 292 -0.71 -3.62 19.76
CA HIS A 292 0.53 -4.26 19.36
C HIS A 292 0.50 -4.81 17.92
N VAL A 293 -0.57 -5.49 17.52
CA VAL A 293 -0.72 -6.02 16.16
C VAL A 293 -0.79 -4.89 15.13
N ILE A 294 -1.49 -3.80 15.44
CA ILE A 294 -1.56 -2.62 14.58
C ILE A 294 -0.16 -2.00 14.44
N HIS A 295 0.58 -1.82 15.53
CA HIS A 295 1.96 -1.32 15.48
C HIS A 295 2.88 -2.18 14.60
N LEU A 296 2.79 -3.50 14.71
CA LEU A 296 3.60 -4.40 13.87
C LEU A 296 3.20 -4.37 12.40
N THR A 297 1.90 -4.26 12.12
CA THR A 297 1.36 -4.11 10.76
C THR A 297 1.87 -2.81 10.14
N ASP A 298 1.86 -1.70 10.89
CA ASP A 298 2.41 -0.42 10.47
C ASP A 298 3.89 -0.55 10.09
N ILE A 299 4.70 -1.18 10.95
CA ILE A 299 6.14 -1.36 10.67
C ILE A 299 6.34 -2.24 9.43
N ALA A 300 5.61 -3.34 9.33
CA ALA A 300 5.79 -4.32 8.26
C ALA A 300 5.41 -3.73 6.90
N ILE A 301 4.23 -3.09 6.78
CA ILE A 301 3.78 -2.49 5.53
C ILE A 301 4.67 -1.31 5.13
N ILE A 302 5.01 -0.40 6.05
CA ILE A 302 5.88 0.74 5.70
C ILE A 302 7.28 0.27 5.27
N ALA A 303 7.75 -0.89 5.75
CA ALA A 303 9.05 -1.44 5.38
C ALA A 303 9.14 -1.99 3.96
N THR A 304 8.04 -2.12 3.21
CA THR A 304 8.08 -2.51 1.79
C THR A 304 8.68 -1.42 0.90
N ASP A 305 8.67 -0.16 1.35
CA ASP A 305 9.37 0.93 0.66
C ASP A 305 10.90 0.66 0.62
N LEU A 306 11.42 0.38 -0.57
CA LEU A 306 12.82 0.10 -0.81
C LEU A 306 13.76 1.22 -0.34
N ALA A 307 13.30 2.46 -0.22
CA ALA A 307 14.10 3.55 0.34
C ALA A 307 14.45 3.33 1.83
N LEU A 308 13.58 2.63 2.57
CA LEU A 308 13.80 2.29 3.97
C LEU A 308 14.61 1.00 4.12
N TYR A 309 14.46 0.05 3.19
CA TYR A 309 15.27 -1.17 3.12
C TYR A 309 16.78 -0.86 3.14
N PHE A 310 17.26 0.07 2.31
CA PHE A 310 18.68 0.41 2.24
C PHE A 310 19.23 0.98 3.55
N LYS A 311 18.38 1.60 4.38
CA LYS A 311 18.76 2.11 5.71
C LYS A 311 18.84 1.00 6.75
N LYS A 312 18.01 -0.04 6.64
CA LYS A 312 17.90 -1.14 7.61
C LYS A 312 18.87 -2.31 7.35
N ARG A 313 19.29 -2.52 6.09
CA ARG A 313 20.09 -3.68 5.69
C ARG A 313 21.41 -3.85 6.46
N THR A 314 22.08 -2.76 6.82
CA THR A 314 23.35 -2.80 7.58
C THR A 314 23.13 -3.18 9.04
N MET A 315 21.97 -2.82 9.62
CA MET A 315 21.61 -3.24 10.97
C MET A 315 21.27 -4.74 10.98
N PHE A 316 20.57 -5.22 9.96
CA PHE A 316 20.31 -6.64 9.78
C PHE A 316 21.59 -7.46 9.65
N GLN A 317 22.55 -7.02 8.82
CA GLN A 317 23.86 -7.67 8.69
C GLN A 317 24.52 -7.90 10.06
N LYS A 318 24.51 -6.88 10.93
CA LYS A 318 25.08 -6.99 12.28
C LYS A 318 24.35 -8.00 13.17
N ILE A 319 23.03 -8.12 13.00
CA ILE A 319 22.23 -9.14 13.72
C ILE A 319 22.63 -10.54 13.24
N VAL A 320 22.79 -10.74 11.93
CA VAL A 320 23.24 -12.00 11.35
C VAL A 320 24.64 -12.36 11.83
N ASP A 321 25.58 -11.42 11.76
CA ASP A 321 26.96 -11.64 12.23
C ASP A 321 27.01 -12.00 13.72
N LEU A 322 26.18 -11.34 14.54
CA LEU A 322 26.07 -11.65 15.96
C LEU A 322 25.46 -13.05 16.20
N SER A 323 24.51 -13.49 15.37
CA SER A 323 23.95 -14.85 15.51
C SER A 323 25.01 -15.94 15.43
N HIS A 324 26.05 -15.72 14.61
CA HIS A 324 27.16 -16.65 14.46
C HIS A 324 28.14 -16.65 15.64
N THR A 325 28.05 -15.68 16.55
CA THR A 325 28.86 -15.69 17.78
C THR A 325 28.23 -16.52 18.90
N TYR A 326 27.01 -17.01 18.72
CA TYR A 326 26.32 -17.87 19.67
C TYR A 326 26.46 -19.34 19.25
N GLU A 327 27.06 -20.17 20.10
CA GLU A 327 27.18 -21.62 19.85
C GLU A 327 25.88 -22.37 20.18
N ASP A 328 25.10 -21.86 21.14
CA ASP A 328 23.85 -22.46 21.61
C ASP A 328 22.64 -21.75 20.99
N GLU A 329 21.89 -22.48 20.16
CA GLU A 329 20.70 -21.99 19.47
C GLU A 329 19.64 -21.48 20.45
N LYS A 330 19.44 -22.14 21.59
CA LYS A 330 18.42 -21.73 22.56
C LYS A 330 18.75 -20.38 23.16
N LYS A 331 20.01 -20.16 23.52
CA LYS A 331 20.48 -18.86 24.03
C LYS A 331 20.31 -17.75 22.99
N TRP A 332 20.54 -18.06 21.72
CA TRP A 332 20.29 -17.11 20.63
C TRP A 332 18.80 -16.77 20.51
N VAL A 333 17.91 -17.77 20.55
CA VAL A 333 16.46 -17.56 20.49
C VAL A 333 15.97 -16.71 21.67
N ASP A 334 16.39 -17.04 22.89
CA ASP A 334 16.02 -16.28 24.10
C ASP A 334 16.51 -14.82 23.99
N PHE A 335 17.74 -14.62 23.52
CA PHE A 335 18.31 -13.30 23.29
C PHE A 335 17.56 -12.49 22.23
N MET A 336 17.16 -13.12 21.12
CA MET A 336 16.35 -12.48 20.07
C MET A 336 14.94 -12.13 20.55
N THR A 337 14.35 -12.96 21.41
CA THR A 337 12.97 -12.80 21.88
C THR A 337 12.81 -11.65 22.86
N LEU A 338 13.86 -11.33 23.63
CA LEU A 338 13.86 -10.29 24.66
C LEU A 338 13.93 -8.85 24.11
N GLU A 339 14.48 -8.65 22.91
CA GLU A 339 14.73 -7.31 22.35
C GLU A 339 13.83 -7.03 21.15
N THR A 340 12.80 -6.19 21.36
CA THR A 340 11.78 -5.85 20.36
C THR A 340 12.39 -5.25 19.08
N THR A 341 13.38 -4.36 19.22
CA THR A 341 13.98 -3.65 18.08
C THR A 341 14.61 -4.61 17.07
N ARG A 342 15.24 -5.69 17.54
CA ARG A 342 15.88 -6.68 16.65
C ARG A 342 14.84 -7.45 15.86
N LYS A 343 13.76 -7.87 16.52
CA LYS A 343 12.63 -8.54 15.87
C LYS A 343 12.00 -7.66 14.80
N GLU A 344 11.79 -6.38 15.08
CA GLU A 344 11.24 -5.44 14.10
C GLU A 344 12.16 -5.23 12.89
N ILE A 345 13.48 -5.21 13.07
CA ILE A 345 14.45 -5.15 11.96
C ILE A 345 14.38 -6.41 11.12
N VAL A 346 14.37 -7.60 11.75
CA VAL A 346 14.27 -8.88 11.02
C VAL A 346 12.92 -8.96 10.30
N MET A 347 11.82 -8.57 10.93
CA MET A 347 10.48 -8.51 10.32
C MET A 347 10.45 -7.59 9.11
N ALA A 348 11.03 -6.38 9.19
CA ALA A 348 11.11 -5.46 8.08
C ALA A 348 11.89 -6.06 6.89
N MET A 349 13.04 -6.70 7.16
CA MET A 349 13.82 -7.36 6.12
C MET A 349 13.11 -8.59 5.53
N MET A 350 12.38 -9.34 6.37
CA MET A 350 11.55 -10.46 5.91
C MET A 350 10.45 -9.97 4.98
N MET A 351 9.78 -8.85 5.32
CA MET A 351 8.75 -8.29 4.46
C MET A 351 9.30 -7.91 3.08
N THR A 352 10.44 -7.21 3.02
CA THR A 352 11.10 -6.93 1.72
C THR A 352 11.49 -8.21 0.98
N ALA A 353 11.95 -9.25 1.69
CA ALA A 353 12.27 -10.53 1.06
C ALA A 353 11.02 -11.28 0.55
N CYS A 354 9.86 -11.09 1.18
CA CYS A 354 8.59 -11.65 0.70
C CYS A 354 8.08 -10.91 -0.52
N ASP A 355 8.10 -9.58 -0.48
CA ASP A 355 7.69 -8.70 -1.58
C ASP A 355 8.47 -9.03 -2.88
N LEU A 356 9.79 -9.18 -2.74
CA LEU A 356 10.66 -9.52 -3.88
C LEU A 356 10.71 -11.01 -4.23
N SER A 357 9.94 -11.88 -3.56
CA SER A 357 10.07 -13.34 -3.63
C SER A 357 9.85 -13.94 -5.02
N ALA A 358 9.14 -13.25 -5.90
CA ALA A 358 8.94 -13.68 -7.29
C ALA A 358 10.27 -13.91 -8.03
N ILE A 359 11.34 -13.19 -7.66
CA ILE A 359 12.67 -13.32 -8.27
C ILE A 359 13.36 -14.65 -7.94
N ALA A 360 12.92 -15.33 -6.87
CA ALA A 360 13.47 -16.61 -6.43
C ALA A 360 12.71 -17.83 -6.97
N LYS A 361 11.59 -17.62 -7.68
CA LYS A 361 10.76 -18.70 -8.23
C LYS A 361 11.47 -19.38 -9.42
N PRO A 362 11.08 -20.62 -9.80
CA PRO A 362 11.63 -21.29 -10.97
C PRO A 362 11.53 -20.42 -12.24
N TRP A 363 12.47 -20.59 -13.17
CA TRP A 363 12.60 -19.76 -14.37
C TRP A 363 11.30 -19.59 -15.17
N GLU A 364 10.51 -20.66 -15.32
CA GLU A 364 9.23 -20.65 -16.03
C GLU A 364 8.18 -19.73 -15.41
N VAL A 365 8.32 -19.48 -14.10
CA VAL A 365 7.47 -18.54 -13.35
C VAL A 365 8.10 -17.15 -13.39
N GLN A 366 9.38 -17.05 -13.01
CA GLN A 366 10.08 -15.78 -12.88
C GLN A 366 10.11 -14.99 -14.19
N SER A 367 10.34 -15.65 -15.33
CA SER A 367 10.39 -15.01 -16.64
C SER A 367 9.05 -14.36 -17.02
N LYS A 368 7.93 -15.02 -16.72
CA LYS A 368 6.57 -14.47 -16.94
C LYS A 368 6.28 -13.31 -16.00
N VAL A 369 6.63 -13.44 -14.72
CA VAL A 369 6.45 -12.35 -13.74
C VAL A 369 7.26 -11.12 -14.14
N ALA A 370 8.52 -11.29 -14.56
CA ALA A 370 9.36 -10.18 -15.01
C ALA A 370 8.75 -9.43 -16.20
N LEU A 371 8.08 -10.12 -17.11
CA LEU A 371 7.36 -9.49 -18.22
C LEU A 371 6.13 -8.72 -17.74
N SER A 372 5.36 -9.25 -16.77
CA SER A 372 4.23 -8.52 -16.17
C SER A 372 4.68 -7.24 -15.47
N VAL A 373 5.76 -7.30 -14.68
CA VAL A 373 6.35 -6.12 -14.02
C VAL A 373 6.83 -5.10 -15.05
N ALA A 374 7.53 -5.56 -16.10
CA ALA A 374 8.00 -4.68 -17.17
C ALA A 374 6.84 -4.01 -17.92
N ALA A 375 5.77 -4.76 -18.21
CA ALA A 375 4.58 -4.24 -18.87
C ALA A 375 3.91 -3.13 -18.04
N GLU A 376 3.80 -3.30 -16.73
CA GLU A 376 3.25 -2.28 -15.84
C GLU A 376 4.15 -1.03 -15.76
N PHE A 377 5.47 -1.20 -15.73
CA PHE A 377 6.41 -0.06 -15.85
C PHE A 377 6.29 0.67 -17.19
N TRP A 378 6.03 -0.05 -18.29
CA TRP A 378 5.79 0.56 -19.59
C TRP A 378 4.46 1.30 -19.65
N GLU A 379 3.40 0.75 -19.07
CA GLU A 379 2.11 1.44 -18.91
C GLU A 379 2.28 2.75 -18.14
N GLN A 380 3.05 2.75 -17.03
CA GLN A 380 3.41 3.99 -16.34
C GLN A 380 4.23 4.93 -17.23
N GLY A 381 5.23 4.43 -17.96
CA GLY A 381 6.04 5.26 -18.86
C GLY A 381 5.23 5.92 -19.98
N ASP A 382 4.20 5.23 -20.47
CA ASP A 382 3.24 5.76 -21.44
C ASP A 382 2.37 6.86 -20.81
N LEU A 383 1.98 6.72 -19.54
CA LEU A 383 1.31 7.79 -18.77
C LEU A 383 2.22 9.01 -18.53
N GLU A 384 3.48 8.80 -18.15
CA GLU A 384 4.44 9.91 -17.97
C GLU A 384 4.62 10.70 -19.28
N ARG A 385 4.64 10.01 -20.41
CA ARG A 385 4.76 10.64 -21.73
C ARG A 385 3.52 11.42 -22.13
N THR A 386 2.34 10.89 -21.86
CA THR A 386 1.06 11.45 -22.35
C THR A 386 0.47 12.50 -21.42
N VAL A 387 0.60 12.33 -20.10
CA VAL A 387 -0.02 13.20 -19.09
C VAL A 387 0.96 14.25 -18.56
N LEU A 388 2.22 13.87 -18.35
CA LEU A 388 3.24 14.77 -17.81
C LEU A 388 4.11 15.41 -18.90
N GLU A 389 3.95 14.99 -20.16
CA GLU A 389 4.75 15.42 -21.31
C GLU A 389 6.27 15.24 -21.07
N GLN A 390 6.65 14.19 -20.32
CA GLN A 390 8.03 13.88 -19.97
C GLN A 390 8.53 12.64 -20.70
N GLN A 391 9.81 12.61 -21.05
CA GLN A 391 10.43 11.37 -21.54
C GLN A 391 10.70 10.44 -20.35
N PRO A 392 10.15 9.21 -20.35
CA PRO A 392 10.39 8.26 -19.29
C PRO A 392 11.85 7.78 -19.31
N ILE A 393 12.33 7.30 -18.16
CA ILE A 393 13.64 6.64 -18.07
C ILE A 393 13.64 5.32 -18.87
N PRO A 394 14.81 4.80 -19.29
CA PRO A 394 14.90 3.59 -20.11
C PRO A 394 14.13 2.38 -19.57
N MET A 395 14.08 2.21 -18.24
CA MET A 395 13.36 1.12 -17.59
C MET A 395 11.85 1.12 -17.85
N MET A 396 11.27 2.29 -18.10
CA MET A 396 9.84 2.49 -18.34
C MET A 396 9.54 2.75 -19.83
N ASP A 397 10.53 2.68 -20.71
CA ASP A 397 10.33 2.87 -22.16
C ASP A 397 10.16 1.52 -22.86
N ARG A 398 8.94 1.22 -23.34
CA ARG A 398 8.64 -0.01 -24.08
C ARG A 398 9.50 -0.21 -25.34
N ASN A 399 10.02 0.87 -25.93
CA ASN A 399 10.91 0.78 -27.09
C ASN A 399 12.30 0.22 -26.75
N LYS A 400 12.63 0.15 -25.45
CA LYS A 400 13.86 -0.42 -24.91
C LYS A 400 13.64 -1.77 -24.22
N SER A 401 12.53 -2.44 -24.53
CA SER A 401 12.19 -3.76 -23.98
C SER A 401 13.30 -4.81 -24.16
N ALA A 402 14.10 -4.72 -25.23
CA ALA A 402 15.22 -5.63 -25.45
C ALA A 402 16.37 -5.47 -24.44
N GLU A 403 16.44 -4.34 -23.71
CA GLU A 403 17.40 -4.13 -22.62
C GLU A 403 16.97 -4.78 -21.29
N LEU A 404 15.75 -5.35 -21.20
CA LEU A 404 15.20 -5.95 -19.99
C LEU A 404 16.14 -6.98 -19.31
N PRO A 405 16.81 -7.90 -20.03
CA PRO A 405 17.74 -8.85 -19.40
C PRO A 405 18.85 -8.17 -18.60
N LYS A 406 19.43 -7.10 -19.14
CA LYS A 406 20.49 -6.33 -18.48
C LYS A 406 19.96 -5.65 -17.21
N LEU A 407 18.76 -5.07 -17.28
CA LEU A 407 18.11 -4.43 -16.13
C LEU A 407 17.80 -5.44 -15.02
N GLN A 408 17.32 -6.63 -15.38
CA GLN A 408 17.06 -7.72 -14.43
C GLN A 408 18.35 -8.20 -13.73
N CYS A 409 19.45 -8.39 -14.46
CA CYS A 409 20.74 -8.71 -13.84
C CYS A 409 21.17 -7.65 -12.82
N GLY A 410 21.05 -6.36 -13.17
CA GLY A 410 21.38 -5.26 -12.27
C GLY A 410 20.51 -5.23 -11.01
N PHE A 411 19.21 -5.46 -11.16
CA PHE A 411 18.27 -5.53 -10.04
C PHE A 411 18.59 -6.70 -9.10
N ILE A 412 18.82 -7.90 -9.65
CA ILE A 412 19.20 -9.08 -8.87
C ILE A 412 20.50 -8.85 -8.09
N ASP A 413 21.52 -8.29 -8.75
CA ASP A 413 22.84 -8.11 -8.15
C ASP A 413 22.81 -7.01 -7.07
N PHE A 414 22.06 -5.91 -7.28
CA PHE A 414 22.08 -4.75 -6.39
C PHE A 414 21.07 -4.82 -5.22
N VAL A 415 19.89 -5.39 -5.46
CA VAL A 415 18.79 -5.42 -4.48
C VAL A 415 18.62 -6.80 -3.89
N CYS A 416 18.39 -7.82 -4.73
CA CYS A 416 17.95 -9.13 -4.26
C CYS A 416 19.10 -9.91 -3.58
N THR A 417 20.28 -9.95 -4.19
CA THR A 417 21.37 -10.84 -3.74
C THR A 417 21.77 -10.57 -2.30
N PHE A 418 21.82 -9.30 -1.86
CA PHE A 418 22.15 -8.97 -0.48
C PHE A 418 21.18 -9.64 0.52
N VAL A 419 19.87 -9.41 0.34
CA VAL A 419 18.89 -9.83 1.35
C VAL A 419 18.82 -11.35 1.46
N TYR A 420 18.79 -12.08 0.34
CA TYR A 420 18.72 -13.55 0.38
C TYR A 420 20.04 -14.20 0.76
N LYS A 421 21.19 -13.58 0.44
CA LYS A 421 22.48 -14.06 0.95
C LYS A 421 22.52 -13.98 2.47
N GLU A 422 22.12 -12.85 3.04
CA GLU A 422 22.12 -12.68 4.49
C GLU A 422 21.06 -13.54 5.19
N PHE A 423 19.87 -13.72 4.60
CA PHE A 423 18.91 -14.70 5.11
C PHE A 423 19.42 -16.14 5.04
N SER A 424 20.12 -16.54 3.97
CA SER A 424 20.69 -17.89 3.86
C SER A 424 21.83 -18.15 4.85
N ARG A 425 22.61 -17.10 5.18
CA ARG A 425 23.63 -17.15 6.24
C ARG A 425 22.97 -17.24 7.61
N PHE A 426 21.90 -16.47 7.83
CA PHE A 426 21.16 -16.47 9.07
C PHE A 426 20.44 -17.81 9.32
N HIS A 427 19.79 -18.36 8.29
CA HIS A 427 18.99 -19.59 8.33
C HIS A 427 19.27 -20.44 7.09
N PRO A 428 19.93 -21.61 7.23
CA PRO A 428 20.23 -22.49 6.10
C PRO A 428 19.00 -22.97 5.33
N GLN A 429 17.83 -23.04 5.98
CA GLN A 429 16.56 -23.45 5.37
C GLN A 429 16.11 -22.52 4.24
N ILE A 430 16.60 -21.29 4.20
CA ILE A 430 16.25 -20.27 3.19
C ILE A 430 17.20 -20.35 1.97
N LYS A 431 18.28 -21.14 2.04
CA LYS A 431 19.24 -21.34 0.96
C LYS A 431 18.59 -21.67 -0.41
N PRO A 432 17.50 -22.47 -0.51
CA PRO A 432 16.83 -22.71 -1.80
C PRO A 432 16.39 -21.43 -2.52
N MET A 433 15.95 -20.39 -1.80
CA MET A 433 15.59 -19.11 -2.42
C MET A 433 16.82 -18.41 -3.02
N LEU A 434 17.95 -18.40 -2.31
CA LEU A 434 19.20 -17.84 -2.85
C LEU A 434 19.65 -18.61 -4.09
N ASP A 435 19.60 -19.94 -4.06
CA ASP A 435 20.00 -20.77 -5.20
C ASP A 435 19.08 -20.52 -6.41
N GLY A 436 17.78 -20.32 -6.19
CA GLY A 436 16.83 -19.91 -7.22
C GLY A 436 17.19 -18.57 -7.87
N ILE A 437 17.57 -17.58 -7.07
CA ILE A 437 18.01 -16.26 -7.57
C ILE A 437 19.28 -16.36 -8.39
N LEU A 438 20.28 -17.12 -7.91
CA LEU A 438 21.54 -17.30 -8.63
C LEU A 438 21.32 -18.02 -9.96
N ASN A 439 20.42 -19.00 -10.01
CA ASN A 439 20.03 -19.67 -11.24
C ASN A 439 19.33 -18.70 -12.21
N ASN A 440 18.33 -17.94 -11.74
CA ASN A 440 17.64 -16.95 -12.58
C ASN A 440 18.60 -15.86 -13.09
N ARG A 441 19.57 -15.44 -12.26
CA ARG A 441 20.61 -14.49 -12.65
C ARG A 441 21.48 -15.02 -13.81
N LYS A 442 21.78 -16.32 -13.80
CA LYS A 442 22.51 -16.99 -14.90
C LYS A 442 21.69 -16.99 -16.19
N GLU A 443 20.40 -17.34 -16.11
CA GLU A 443 19.48 -17.34 -17.27
C GLU A 443 19.31 -15.93 -17.87
N TRP A 444 19.12 -14.91 -17.03
CA TRP A 444 19.08 -13.52 -17.49
C TRP A 444 20.38 -13.05 -18.11
N ASN A 445 21.53 -13.46 -17.56
CA ASN A 445 22.83 -13.12 -18.14
C ASN A 445 23.04 -13.77 -19.51
N ALA A 446 22.60 -15.02 -19.69
CA ALA A 446 22.64 -15.67 -21.01
C ALA A 446 21.80 -14.90 -22.05
N LYS A 447 20.58 -14.46 -21.67
CA LYS A 447 19.73 -13.62 -22.54
C LYS A 447 20.34 -12.26 -22.85
N LYS A 448 21.02 -11.66 -21.86
CA LYS A 448 21.75 -10.41 -22.04
C LYS A 448 22.89 -10.59 -23.05
N GLU A 449 23.69 -11.64 -22.92
CA GLU A 449 24.81 -11.92 -23.83
C GLU A 449 24.33 -12.21 -25.26
N GLU A 450 23.22 -12.94 -25.43
CA GLU A 450 22.58 -13.17 -26.73
C GLU A 450 22.16 -11.84 -27.41
N TYR A 451 21.55 -10.94 -26.65
CA TYR A 451 21.17 -9.62 -27.14
C TYR A 451 22.38 -8.76 -27.52
N GLU A 452 23.41 -8.72 -26.66
CA GLU A 452 24.64 -7.97 -26.93
C GLU A 452 25.37 -8.48 -28.18
N ALA A 453 25.41 -9.80 -28.38
CA ALA A 453 25.97 -10.41 -29.59
C ALA A 453 25.18 -10.04 -30.85
N THR A 454 23.85 -10.01 -30.76
CA THR A 454 22.97 -9.62 -31.87
C THR A 454 23.18 -8.16 -32.27
N ILE A 455 23.24 -7.25 -31.29
CA ILE A 455 23.50 -5.83 -31.54
C ILE A 455 24.87 -5.62 -32.17
N LYS A 456 25.90 -6.28 -31.65
CA LYS A 456 27.25 -6.20 -32.20
C LYS A 456 27.32 -6.66 -33.66
N ALA A 457 26.64 -7.76 -34.01
CA ALA A 457 26.57 -8.24 -35.38
C ALA A 457 25.89 -7.22 -36.32
N ILE A 458 24.82 -6.55 -35.86
CA ILE A 458 24.13 -5.50 -36.62
C ILE A 458 25.04 -4.28 -36.83
N GLU A 459 25.81 -3.89 -35.81
CA GLU A 459 26.77 -2.78 -35.89
C GLU A 459 27.92 -3.10 -36.86
N ASP A 460 28.48 -4.31 -36.79
CA ASP A 460 29.53 -4.79 -37.68
C ASP A 460 29.03 -4.83 -39.15
N GLU A 461 27.79 -5.27 -39.38
CA GLU A 461 27.17 -5.22 -40.70
C GLU A 461 26.97 -3.78 -41.23
N LYS A 462 26.52 -2.86 -40.37
CA LYS A 462 26.36 -1.45 -40.74
C LYS A 462 27.69 -0.82 -41.10
N ALA A 463 28.73 -1.04 -40.28
CA ALA A 463 30.08 -0.55 -40.55
C ALA A 463 30.62 -1.10 -41.89
N THR A 464 30.36 -2.37 -42.20
CA THR A 464 30.76 -2.99 -43.48
C THR A 464 29.99 -2.39 -44.67
N LYS A 465 28.70 -2.09 -44.51
CA LYS A 465 27.86 -1.42 -45.54
C LYS A 465 28.24 0.05 -45.75
N GLU A 466 28.70 0.75 -44.71
CA GLU A 466 29.20 2.12 -44.82
C GLU A 466 30.60 2.17 -45.46
N ALA A 467 31.49 1.25 -45.11
CA ALA A 467 32.81 1.12 -45.72
C ALA A 467 32.75 0.79 -47.23
N SER A 468 31.73 0.06 -47.67
CA SER A 468 31.51 -0.26 -49.09
C SER A 468 30.82 0.86 -49.89
N LYS A 469 30.22 1.85 -49.23
CA LYS A 469 29.60 3.04 -49.85
C LYS A 469 30.52 4.26 -49.92
N ALA A 470 31.71 4.22 -49.32
CA ALA A 470 32.71 5.27 -49.47
C ALA A 470 33.16 5.37 -50.94
N PRO A 471 33.17 6.56 -51.58
CA PRO A 471 33.52 6.67 -52.99
C PRO A 471 34.98 6.30 -53.19
N LYS A 472 35.24 5.38 -54.13
CA LYS A 472 36.58 5.17 -54.68
C LYS A 472 36.99 6.47 -55.38
N ASN A 473 37.67 7.36 -54.67
CA ASN A 473 38.42 8.45 -55.30
C ASN A 473 39.49 7.81 -56.18
N SER A 474 39.19 7.71 -57.48
CA SER A 474 40.15 7.43 -58.52
C SER A 474 41.10 8.62 -58.65
N SER A 475 42.23 8.58 -57.93
CA SER A 475 43.37 9.47 -58.20
C SER A 475 44.10 8.99 -59.46
N GLY A 476 43.51 9.29 -60.62
CA GLY A 476 44.24 9.34 -61.89
C GLY A 476 45.17 10.56 -61.89
N GLY A 477 46.39 10.39 -61.38
CA GLY A 477 47.45 11.38 -61.46
C GLY A 477 48.10 11.37 -62.84
N SER A 478 47.67 12.30 -63.69
CA SER A 478 48.25 12.62 -64.99
C SER A 478 49.73 12.99 -64.88
N LYS A 479 50.56 12.40 -65.75
CA LYS A 479 51.95 12.81 -65.99
C LYS A 479 51.94 14.08 -66.84
N THR A 480 52.37 15.21 -66.28
CA THR A 480 52.86 16.35 -67.07
C THR A 480 54.39 16.36 -67.04
N CYS A 481 54.96 16.01 -68.19
CA CYS A 481 56.37 16.17 -68.54
C CYS A 481 56.58 17.60 -69.05
N SER A 482 57.56 18.30 -68.49
CA SER A 482 58.12 19.54 -69.01
C SER A 482 59.13 19.22 -70.12
N MET A 483 58.96 19.79 -71.32
CA MET A 483 59.99 20.45 -72.14
C MET A 483 59.48 20.77 -73.56
N CYS A 484 59.78 22.02 -73.96
CA CYS A 484 59.73 22.68 -75.28
C CYS A 484 58.37 22.90 -75.95
#